data_AF-A0A6V6YVU8-F1
#
_entry.id   AF-A0A6V6YVU8-F1
#
_cell.length_a   1.000
_cell.length_b   1.000
_cell.length_c   1.000
_cell.angle_alpha   90.00
_cell.angle_beta   90.00
_cell.angle_gamma   90.00
#
_symmetry.space_group_name_H-M   'P 1'
#
loop_
_entity.id
_entity.type
_entity.pdbx_description
1 polymer ?
#
loop_
_entity_poly.entity_id
_entity_poly.type
_entity_poly.pdbx_seq_one_letter_code
_entity_poly.pdbx_strand_id
1 'polypeptide(L)'
;MDNFDFYKNKYERELNRRNYLDGAINNPIIGVTVVVTLNSYIVSKNIFKADESSSILIIIILILTLILAFISVIFIFISVNNLFKGFKYQNFGLLKDFRKFELDLEKFNNELEDITLQKTFKQQTVEKFIQFSDNHTILNDKRALNLYRSRSFIILAVLLTFINLSFVTIINFKMAEENNPIIVPSPPTPSEPPKMPTDRIEKGENPTLQTK
;
A
#
# COMPACT_ATOMS: atom_id res chain seq x y z
N MET A 1 -24.98 -26.85 28.69
CA MET A 1 -23.83 -25.93 28.83
C MET A 1 -24.18 -24.98 29.94
N ASP A 2 -23.31 -24.78 30.92
CA ASP A 2 -23.58 -23.86 32.03
C ASP A 2 -23.67 -22.43 31.46
N ASN A 3 -24.72 -21.67 31.83
CA ASN A 3 -24.93 -20.30 31.30
C ASN A 3 -23.66 -19.43 31.43
N PHE A 4 -22.92 -19.60 32.53
CA PHE A 4 -21.66 -18.91 32.78
C PHE A 4 -20.59 -19.18 31.71
N ASP A 5 -20.37 -20.44 31.34
CA ASP A 5 -19.36 -20.81 30.34
C ASP A 5 -19.70 -20.24 28.97
N PHE A 6 -20.99 -20.20 28.62
CA PHE A 6 -21.44 -19.60 27.37
C PHE A 6 -21.05 -18.11 27.29
N TYR A 7 -21.38 -17.31 28.32
CA TYR A 7 -21.05 -15.88 28.34
C TYR A 7 -19.55 -15.62 28.44
N LYS A 8 -18.81 -16.44 29.20
CA LYS A 8 -17.35 -16.38 29.26
C LYS A 8 -16.73 -16.62 27.89
N ASN A 9 -17.13 -17.69 27.20
CA ASN A 9 -16.62 -18.03 25.87
C ASN A 9 -16.94 -16.93 24.85
N LYS A 10 -18.13 -16.32 24.94
CA LYS A 10 -18.50 -15.18 24.11
C LYS A 10 -17.57 -13.99 24.35
N TYR A 11 -17.29 -13.64 25.60
CA TYR A 11 -16.36 -12.57 25.96
C TYR A 11 -14.95 -12.84 25.44
N GLU A 12 -14.41 -14.05 25.69
CA GLU A 12 -13.07 -14.45 25.24
C GLU A 12 -12.94 -14.37 23.71
N ARG A 13 -14.00 -14.75 22.98
CA ARG A 13 -14.03 -14.63 21.53
C ARG A 13 -13.94 -13.17 21.06
N GLU A 14 -14.64 -12.25 21.71
CA GLU A 14 -14.57 -10.82 21.36
C GLU A 14 -13.21 -10.20 21.70
N LEU A 15 -12.57 -10.66 22.79
CA LEU A 15 -11.19 -10.30 23.11
C LEU A 15 -10.20 -10.81 22.05
N ASN A 16 -10.37 -12.04 21.60
CA ASN A 16 -9.56 -12.61 20.51
C ASN A 16 -9.79 -11.88 19.18
N ARG A 17 -11.02 -11.48 18.87
CA ARG A 17 -11.34 -10.65 17.69
C ARG A 17 -10.61 -9.32 17.74
N ARG A 18 -10.49 -8.68 18.91
CA ARG A 18 -9.71 -7.45 19.07
C ARG A 18 -8.24 -7.68 18.69
N ASN A 19 -7.60 -8.72 19.22
CA ASN A 19 -6.20 -9.03 18.92
C ASN A 19 -5.98 -9.33 17.43
N TYR A 20 -6.92 -10.07 16.83
CA TYR A 20 -6.91 -10.31 15.39
C TYR A 20 -6.99 -9.01 14.59
N LEU A 21 -7.88 -8.09 14.98
CA LEU A 21 -8.02 -6.78 14.33
C LEU A 21 -6.76 -5.92 14.48
N ASP A 22 -6.07 -6.02 15.62
CA ASP A 22 -4.79 -5.34 15.84
C ASP A 22 -3.71 -5.83 14.84
N GLY A 23 -3.62 -7.15 14.61
CA GLY A 23 -2.73 -7.72 13.59
C GLY A 23 -3.16 -7.43 12.15
N ALA A 24 -4.46 -7.41 11.90
CA ALA A 24 -5.05 -7.20 10.57
C ALA A 24 -4.81 -5.81 9.96
N ILE A 25 -4.30 -4.85 10.75
CA ILE A 25 -3.86 -3.52 10.32
C ILE A 25 -2.59 -3.59 9.45
N ASN A 26 -1.74 -4.60 9.65
CA ASN A 26 -0.49 -4.71 8.91
C ASN A 26 -0.71 -4.88 7.39
N ASN A 27 -1.74 -5.64 7.01
CA ASN A 27 -2.05 -5.91 5.60
C ASN A 27 -2.29 -4.63 4.79
N PRO A 28 -3.20 -3.71 5.19
CA PRO A 28 -3.39 -2.48 4.44
C PRO A 28 -2.16 -1.55 4.48
N ILE A 29 -1.36 -1.55 5.54
CA ILE A 29 -0.10 -0.77 5.57
C ILE A 29 0.85 -1.25 4.48
N ILE A 30 1.09 -2.56 4.38
CA ILE A 30 1.92 -3.16 3.33
C ILE A 30 1.39 -2.79 1.94
N GLY A 31 0.06 -2.85 1.75
CA GLY A 31 -0.57 -2.47 0.49
C GLY A 31 -0.30 -1.01 0.11
N VAL A 32 -0.42 -0.08 1.05
CA VAL A 32 -0.08 1.34 0.83
C VAL A 32 1.41 1.49 0.48
N THR A 33 2.30 0.80 1.18
CA THR A 33 3.74 0.82 0.89
C THR A 33 4.03 0.38 -0.55
N VAL A 34 3.45 -0.74 -0.98
CA VAL A 34 3.60 -1.25 -2.37
C VAL A 34 3.11 -0.22 -3.39
N VAL A 35 1.92 0.36 -3.16
CA VAL A 35 1.37 1.41 -4.04
C VAL A 35 2.33 2.60 -4.12
N VAL A 36 2.79 3.13 -2.99
CA VAL A 36 3.71 4.28 -2.97
C VAL A 36 5.03 3.97 -3.67
N THR A 37 5.62 2.79 -3.43
CA THR A 37 6.87 2.37 -4.08
C THR A 37 6.73 2.24 -5.59
N LEU A 38 5.68 1.58 -6.07
CA LEU A 38 5.45 1.40 -7.51
C LEU A 38 5.17 2.73 -8.22
N ASN A 39 4.37 3.61 -7.60
CA ASN A 39 4.11 4.93 -8.18
C ASN A 39 5.35 5.83 -8.14
N SER A 40 6.17 5.75 -7.09
CA SER A 40 7.46 6.44 -7.03
C SER A 40 8.41 5.96 -8.14
N TYR A 41 8.44 4.65 -8.41
CA TYR A 41 9.18 4.09 -9.54
C TYR A 41 8.69 4.67 -10.88
N ILE A 42 7.37 4.69 -11.12
CA ILE A 42 6.78 5.28 -12.33
C ILE A 42 7.23 6.73 -12.50
N VAL A 43 7.15 7.56 -11.47
CA VAL A 43 7.58 8.96 -11.52
C VAL A 43 9.07 9.09 -11.81
N SER A 44 9.91 8.26 -11.19
CA SER A 44 11.38 8.31 -11.37
C SER A 44 11.84 7.93 -12.77
N LYS A 45 11.12 7.00 -13.43
CA LYS A 45 11.48 6.50 -14.76
C LYS A 45 10.81 7.28 -15.89
N ASN A 46 9.63 7.85 -15.65
CA ASN A 46 8.86 8.57 -16.64
C ASN A 46 8.89 10.06 -16.39
N ILE A 47 10.08 10.67 -16.40
CA ILE A 47 10.20 12.13 -16.51
C ILE A 47 9.70 12.52 -17.91
N PHE A 48 8.37 12.54 -18.04
CA PHE A 48 7.48 12.87 -19.15
C PHE A 48 8.13 13.12 -20.51
N LYS A 49 8.73 12.07 -21.10
CA LYS A 49 9.22 12.07 -22.50
C LYS A 49 8.10 11.79 -23.51
N ALA A 50 6.86 11.66 -23.02
CA ALA A 50 5.70 11.38 -23.84
C ALA A 50 5.01 12.65 -24.33
N ASP A 51 4.35 12.53 -25.49
CA ASP A 51 3.44 13.55 -26.02
C ASP A 51 2.51 14.08 -24.90
N GLU A 52 2.19 15.38 -24.95
CA GLU A 52 1.53 16.12 -23.86
C GLU A 52 0.25 15.41 -23.39
N SER A 53 -0.52 14.87 -24.33
CA SER A 53 -1.79 14.17 -24.04
C SER A 53 -1.61 12.88 -23.23
N SER A 54 -0.58 12.09 -23.54
CA SER A 54 -0.30 10.83 -22.82
C SER A 54 0.25 11.10 -21.42
N SER A 55 1.05 12.16 -21.29
CA SER A 55 1.59 12.63 -20.01
C SER A 55 0.47 13.08 -19.05
N ILE A 56 -0.54 13.79 -19.55
CA ILE A 56 -1.70 14.24 -18.74
C ILE A 56 -2.48 13.04 -18.18
N LEU A 57 -2.75 12.02 -19.00
CA LEU A 57 -3.51 10.83 -18.56
C LEU A 57 -2.77 10.06 -17.45
N ILE A 58 -1.45 9.89 -17.58
CA ILE A 58 -0.61 9.26 -16.54
C ILE A 58 -0.71 10.04 -15.23
N ILE A 59 -0.62 11.38 -15.29
CA ILE A 59 -0.71 12.25 -14.10
C ILE A 59 -2.08 12.12 -13.44
N ILE A 60 -3.17 12.11 -14.21
CA ILE A 60 -4.53 11.94 -13.66
C ILE A 60 -4.66 10.61 -12.91
N ILE A 61 -4.15 9.50 -13.49
CA ILE A 61 -4.19 8.19 -12.84
C ILE A 61 -3.31 8.18 -11.57
N LEU A 62 -2.14 8.82 -11.58
CA LEU A 62 -1.29 8.96 -10.40
C LEU A 62 -2.01 9.72 -9.27
N ILE A 63 -2.65 10.85 -9.59
CA ILE A 63 -3.41 11.65 -8.61
C ILE A 63 -4.57 10.84 -8.03
N LEU A 64 -5.34 10.15 -8.88
CA LEU A 64 -6.45 9.31 -8.43
C LEU A 64 -5.95 8.18 -7.52
N THR A 65 -4.84 7.54 -7.87
CA THR A 65 -4.21 6.49 -7.07
C THR A 65 -3.76 7.03 -5.70
N LEU A 66 -3.17 8.22 -5.68
CA LEU A 66 -2.74 8.89 -4.44
C LEU A 66 -3.95 9.21 -3.54
N ILE A 67 -5.06 9.70 -4.11
CA ILE A 67 -6.30 9.98 -3.37
C ILE A 67 -6.83 8.69 -2.73
N LEU A 68 -6.91 7.58 -3.48
CA LEU A 68 -7.37 6.30 -2.95
C LEU A 68 -6.46 5.76 -1.84
N ALA A 69 -5.14 5.85 -2.02
CA ALA A 69 -4.18 5.47 -0.99
C ALA A 69 -4.34 6.33 0.28
N PHE A 70 -4.52 7.64 0.12
CA PHE A 70 -4.75 8.55 1.24
C PHE A 70 -6.06 8.25 1.99
N ILE A 71 -7.16 8.02 1.27
CA ILE A 71 -8.43 7.59 1.85
C ILE A 71 -8.26 6.28 2.63
N SER A 72 -7.50 5.32 2.08
CA SER A 72 -7.21 4.07 2.78
C SER A 72 -6.49 4.31 4.10
N VAL A 73 -5.45 5.15 4.10
CA VAL A 73 -4.70 5.52 5.30
C VAL A 73 -5.61 6.13 6.35
N ILE A 74 -6.54 7.01 5.97
CA ILE A 74 -7.55 7.55 6.90
C ILE A 74 -8.31 6.41 7.56
N PHE A 75 -8.84 5.46 6.79
CA PHE A 75 -9.59 4.32 7.34
C PHE A 75 -8.77 3.42 8.26
N ILE A 76 -7.46 3.27 8.00
CA ILE A 76 -6.53 2.61 8.94
C ILE A 76 -6.52 3.36 10.27
N PHE A 77 -6.27 4.68 10.24
CA PHE A 77 -6.25 5.51 11.46
C PHE A 77 -7.57 5.49 12.23
N ILE A 78 -8.72 5.47 11.53
CA ILE A 78 -10.03 5.32 12.19
C ILE A 78 -10.11 3.96 12.90
N SER A 79 -9.63 2.89 12.27
CA SER A 79 -9.69 1.55 12.82
C SER A 79 -8.73 1.29 13.98
N VAL A 80 -7.61 2.02 14.06
CA VAL A 80 -6.64 1.87 15.17
C VAL A 80 -7.01 2.74 16.36
N ASN A 81 -7.29 4.02 16.12
CA ASN A 81 -7.37 5.02 17.19
C ASN A 81 -8.60 5.92 17.12
N ASN A 82 -9.58 5.62 16.25
CA ASN A 82 -10.74 6.48 16.05
C ASN A 82 -10.32 7.96 15.84
N LEU A 83 -9.30 8.18 14.99
CA LEU A 83 -8.60 9.46 14.82
C LEU A 83 -8.14 10.07 16.16
N PHE A 84 -7.17 9.45 16.83
CA PHE A 84 -6.46 9.96 18.02
C PHE A 84 -7.16 9.84 19.38
N LYS A 85 -8.43 9.43 19.46
CA LYS A 85 -9.13 9.25 20.76
C LYS A 85 -8.83 7.92 21.45
N GLY A 86 -8.36 6.93 20.70
CA GLY A 86 -8.22 5.55 21.16
C GLY A 86 -9.58 4.87 21.36
N PHE A 87 -9.55 3.55 21.55
CA PHE A 87 -10.74 2.77 21.89
C PHE A 87 -10.79 2.51 23.39
N LYS A 88 -11.92 2.84 24.02
CA LYS A 88 -12.18 2.57 25.44
C LYS A 88 -12.74 1.16 25.61
N TYR A 89 -11.88 0.15 25.48
CA TYR A 89 -12.25 -1.23 25.80
C TYR A 89 -12.41 -1.39 27.31
N GLN A 90 -13.60 -1.80 27.74
CA GLN A 90 -13.83 -2.12 29.14
C GLN A 90 -13.15 -3.46 29.48
N ASN A 91 -12.41 -3.50 30.58
CA ASN A 91 -11.74 -4.71 31.05
C ASN A 91 -12.18 -5.01 32.49
N PHE A 92 -11.97 -6.26 32.89
CA PHE A 92 -12.07 -6.64 34.29
C PHE A 92 -11.04 -5.87 35.12
N GLY A 93 -11.45 -5.45 36.32
CA GLY A 93 -10.58 -4.84 37.32
C GLY A 93 -9.60 -5.85 37.93
N LEU A 94 -8.89 -5.44 38.98
CA LEU A 94 -7.91 -6.30 39.63
C LEU A 94 -8.59 -7.47 40.33
N LEU A 95 -7.97 -8.65 40.33
CA LEU A 95 -8.50 -9.83 41.03
C LEU A 95 -8.71 -9.59 42.53
N LYS A 96 -7.89 -8.71 43.14
CA LYS A 96 -8.07 -8.28 44.53
C LYS A 96 -9.42 -7.59 44.75
N ASP A 97 -9.87 -6.79 43.79
CA ASP A 97 -11.16 -6.10 43.86
C ASP A 97 -12.31 -7.09 43.69
N PHE A 98 -12.14 -8.11 42.84
CA PHE A 98 -13.10 -9.21 42.73
C PHE A 98 -13.24 -9.98 44.03
N ARG A 99 -12.13 -10.34 44.67
CA ARG A 99 -12.16 -11.06 45.94
C ARG A 99 -12.79 -10.22 47.04
N LYS A 100 -12.52 -8.91 47.06
CA LYS A 100 -13.16 -7.99 47.99
C LYS A 100 -14.68 -7.92 47.74
N PHE A 101 -15.09 -7.74 46.48
CA PHE A 101 -16.50 -7.72 46.09
C PHE A 101 -17.23 -9.02 46.44
N GLU A 102 -16.60 -10.17 46.25
CA GLU A 102 -17.15 -11.48 46.64
C GLU A 102 -17.45 -11.55 48.15
N LEU A 103 -16.49 -11.14 48.98
CA LEU A 103 -16.65 -11.11 50.44
C LEU A 103 -17.70 -10.07 50.89
N ASP A 104 -17.73 -8.90 50.24
CA ASP A 104 -18.71 -7.85 50.54
C ASP A 104 -20.13 -8.29 50.13
N LEU A 105 -20.26 -9.04 49.02
CA LEU A 105 -21.52 -9.62 48.56
C LEU A 105 -22.02 -10.72 49.49
N GLU A 106 -21.12 -11.56 50.01
CA GLU A 106 -21.46 -12.58 51.00
C GLU A 106 -21.99 -11.95 52.29
N LYS A 107 -21.32 -10.91 52.80
CA LYS A 107 -21.80 -10.13 53.96
C LYS A 107 -23.18 -9.52 53.70
N PHE A 108 -23.35 -8.85 52.55
CA PHE A 108 -24.62 -8.26 52.16
C PHE A 108 -25.75 -9.30 52.11
N ASN A 109 -25.49 -10.49 51.55
CA ASN A 109 -26.49 -11.56 51.49
C ASN A 109 -26.85 -12.15 52.85
N ASN A 110 -25.89 -12.18 53.80
CA ASN A 110 -26.13 -12.63 55.16
C ASN A 110 -26.92 -11.61 56.01
N GLU A 111 -26.89 -10.33 55.63
CA GLU A 111 -27.65 -9.24 56.26
C GLU A 111 -29.08 -9.09 55.67
N LEU A 112 -29.40 -9.78 54.59
CA LEU A 112 -30.72 -9.76 53.96
C LEU A 112 -31.70 -10.72 54.65
N GLU A 113 -32.84 -10.20 55.11
CA GLU A 113 -33.95 -11.01 55.63
C GLU A 113 -34.71 -11.75 54.51
N ASP A 114 -34.75 -11.18 53.31
CA ASP A 114 -35.41 -11.76 52.14
C ASP A 114 -34.40 -12.45 51.21
N ILE A 115 -34.46 -13.79 51.20
CA ILE A 115 -33.59 -14.66 50.40
C ILE A 115 -33.77 -14.40 48.89
N THR A 116 -34.94 -13.92 48.44
CA THR A 116 -35.20 -13.66 47.01
C THR A 116 -34.38 -12.50 46.44
N LEU A 117 -33.86 -11.62 47.32
CA LEU A 117 -33.01 -10.49 46.93
C LEU A 117 -31.52 -10.84 46.89
N GLN A 118 -31.14 -12.04 47.33
CA GLN A 118 -29.75 -12.47 47.35
C GLN A 118 -29.20 -12.56 45.92
N LYS A 119 -28.03 -11.95 45.73
CA LYS A 119 -27.32 -12.00 44.44
C LYS A 119 -26.13 -12.93 44.56
N THR A 120 -25.94 -13.79 43.56
CA THR A 120 -24.74 -14.62 43.51
C THR A 120 -23.61 -13.88 42.81
N PHE A 121 -22.38 -14.12 43.27
CA PHE A 121 -21.19 -13.61 42.59
C PHE A 121 -21.17 -14.03 41.12
N LYS A 122 -21.51 -15.31 40.85
CA LYS A 122 -21.62 -15.87 39.49
C LYS A 122 -22.58 -15.06 38.61
N GLN A 123 -23.76 -14.68 39.10
CA GLN A 123 -24.73 -13.88 38.35
C GLN A 123 -24.20 -12.48 38.05
N GLN A 124 -23.55 -11.82 39.01
CA GLN A 124 -22.92 -10.51 38.80
C GLN A 124 -21.77 -10.58 37.79
N THR A 125 -20.98 -11.66 37.82
CA THR A 125 -19.94 -11.90 36.80
C THR A 125 -20.52 -12.09 35.41
N VAL A 126 -21.62 -12.84 35.28
CA VAL A 126 -22.32 -13.03 33.99
C VAL A 126 -22.77 -11.68 33.42
N GLU A 127 -23.37 -10.82 34.25
CA GLU A 127 -23.79 -9.48 33.82
C GLU A 127 -22.60 -8.65 33.30
N LYS A 128 -21.44 -8.76 33.95
CA LYS A 128 -20.20 -8.12 33.46
C LYS A 128 -19.70 -8.71 32.16
N PHE A 129 -19.78 -10.03 31.96
CA PHE A 129 -19.46 -10.63 30.66
C PHE A 129 -20.35 -10.09 29.56
N ILE A 130 -21.66 -9.96 29.79
CA ILE A 130 -22.60 -9.39 28.82
C ILE A 130 -22.21 -7.94 28.50
N GLN A 131 -22.10 -7.10 29.52
CA GLN A 131 -21.74 -5.68 29.36
C GLN A 131 -20.44 -5.49 28.56
N PHE A 132 -19.39 -6.24 28.89
CA PHE A 132 -18.11 -6.11 28.22
C PHE A 132 -18.14 -6.69 26.81
N SER A 133 -18.81 -7.83 26.61
CA SER A 133 -18.94 -8.45 25.29
C SER A 133 -19.69 -7.55 24.30
N ASP A 134 -20.76 -6.90 24.74
CA ASP A 134 -21.54 -5.97 23.90
C ASP A 134 -20.71 -4.74 23.53
N ASN A 135 -20.01 -4.15 24.51
CA ASN A 135 -19.09 -3.06 24.26
C ASN A 135 -18.00 -3.46 23.25
N HIS A 136 -17.37 -4.61 23.44
CA HIS A 136 -16.32 -5.09 22.55
C HIS A 136 -16.85 -5.41 21.16
N THR A 137 -18.05 -5.99 21.04
CA THR A 137 -18.68 -6.30 19.75
C THR A 137 -18.89 -5.03 18.94
N ILE A 138 -19.50 -3.99 19.52
CA ILE A 138 -19.76 -2.71 18.85
C ILE A 138 -18.45 -2.09 18.34
N LEU A 139 -17.41 -2.09 19.18
CA LEU A 139 -16.11 -1.55 18.81
C LEU A 139 -15.44 -2.38 17.71
N ASN A 140 -15.41 -3.70 17.86
CA ASN A 140 -14.77 -4.61 16.92
C ASN A 140 -15.45 -4.59 15.55
N ASP A 141 -16.78 -4.49 15.49
CA ASP A 141 -17.52 -4.41 14.22
C ASP A 141 -17.20 -3.11 13.48
N LYS A 142 -17.16 -1.98 14.19
CA LYS A 142 -16.75 -0.70 13.61
C LYS A 142 -15.31 -0.75 13.07
N ARG A 143 -14.39 -1.34 13.84
CA ARG A 143 -12.98 -1.51 13.44
C ARG A 143 -12.85 -2.42 12.22
N ALA A 144 -13.56 -3.55 12.21
CA ALA A 144 -13.58 -4.49 11.10
C ALA A 144 -14.09 -3.83 9.81
N LEU A 145 -15.18 -3.06 9.88
CA LEU A 145 -15.72 -2.34 8.74
C LEU A 145 -14.74 -1.30 8.17
N ASN A 146 -14.05 -0.56 9.04
CA ASN A 146 -13.05 0.42 8.60
C ASN A 146 -11.84 -0.26 7.96
N LEU A 147 -11.37 -1.39 8.50
CA LEU A 147 -10.29 -2.17 7.87
C LEU A 147 -10.72 -2.74 6.53
N TYR A 148 -11.95 -3.23 6.42
CA TYR A 148 -12.51 -3.67 5.14
C TYR A 148 -12.49 -2.55 4.10
N ARG A 149 -13.00 -1.35 4.46
CA ARG A 149 -12.96 -0.17 3.58
C ARG A 149 -11.54 0.20 3.15
N SER A 150 -10.61 0.25 4.10
CA SER A 150 -9.19 0.50 3.81
C SER A 150 -8.62 -0.47 2.77
N ARG A 151 -8.88 -1.79 2.94
CA ARG A 151 -8.44 -2.82 1.99
C ARG A 151 -9.07 -2.63 0.62
N SER A 152 -10.36 -2.31 0.55
CA SER A 152 -11.03 -2.05 -0.74
C SER A 152 -10.37 -0.88 -1.50
N PHE A 153 -10.06 0.23 -0.81
CA PHE A 153 -9.38 1.36 -1.44
C PHE A 153 -7.96 1.02 -1.90
N ILE A 154 -7.22 0.20 -1.14
CA ILE A 154 -5.89 -0.28 -1.56
C ILE A 154 -5.99 -1.17 -2.79
N ILE A 155 -6.95 -2.10 -2.83
CA ILE A 155 -7.14 -2.97 -4.00
C ILE A 155 -7.39 -2.11 -5.24
N LEU A 156 -8.25 -1.10 -5.14
CA LEU A 156 -8.48 -0.16 -6.24
C LEU A 156 -7.21 0.63 -6.62
N ALA A 157 -6.45 1.11 -5.63
CA ALA A 157 -5.19 1.83 -5.89
C ALA A 157 -4.13 0.93 -6.56
N VAL A 158 -4.03 -0.33 -6.15
CA VAL A 158 -3.15 -1.32 -6.78
C VAL A 158 -3.55 -1.57 -8.23
N LEU A 159 -4.85 -1.75 -8.50
CA LEU A 159 -5.36 -1.93 -9.87
C LEU A 159 -5.03 -0.73 -10.76
N LEU A 160 -5.26 0.50 -10.28
CA LEU A 160 -4.89 1.71 -11.02
C LEU A 160 -3.37 1.81 -11.25
N THR A 161 -2.57 1.42 -10.25
CA THR A 161 -1.11 1.38 -10.38
C THR A 161 -0.67 0.43 -11.49
N PHE A 162 -1.26 -0.77 -11.57
CA PHE A 162 -0.97 -1.72 -12.64
C PHE A 162 -1.40 -1.22 -14.01
N ILE A 163 -2.59 -0.61 -14.11
CA ILE A 163 -3.05 0.03 -15.36
C ILE A 163 -2.06 1.10 -15.79
N ASN A 164 -1.63 1.97 -14.87
CA ASN A 164 -0.69 3.05 -15.16
C ASN A 164 0.68 2.52 -15.60
N LEU A 165 1.21 1.52 -14.90
CA LEU A 165 2.47 0.87 -15.24
C LEU A 165 2.42 0.24 -16.64
N SER A 166 1.29 -0.37 -17.00
CA SER A 166 1.07 -0.97 -18.32
C SER A 166 1.07 0.10 -19.42
N PHE A 167 0.34 1.20 -19.20
CA PHE A 167 0.32 2.36 -20.11
C PHE A 167 1.71 2.93 -20.35
N VAL A 168 2.42 3.21 -19.27
CA VAL A 168 3.81 3.67 -19.26
C VAL A 168 4.72 2.75 -20.07
N THR A 169 4.60 1.44 -19.86
CA THR A 169 5.45 0.45 -20.53
C THR A 169 5.19 0.42 -22.03
N ILE A 170 3.92 0.47 -22.44
CA ILE A 170 3.52 0.51 -23.85
C ILE A 170 4.05 1.77 -24.53
N ILE A 171 3.93 2.94 -23.89
CA ILE A 171 4.41 4.21 -24.43
C ILE A 171 5.94 4.17 -24.61
N ASN A 172 6.66 3.72 -23.58
CA ASN A 172 8.11 3.61 -23.63
C ASN A 172 8.58 2.62 -24.72
N PHE A 173 7.84 1.53 -24.93
CA PHE A 173 8.15 0.57 -26.00
C PHE A 173 7.99 1.21 -27.39
N LYS A 174 6.89 1.94 -27.63
CA LYS A 174 6.67 2.64 -28.91
C LYS A 174 7.77 3.67 -29.20
N MET A 175 8.18 4.43 -28.19
CA MET A 175 9.28 5.40 -28.35
C MET A 175 10.63 4.72 -28.62
N ALA A 176 10.87 3.56 -28.05
CA ALA A 176 12.10 2.81 -28.31
C ALA A 176 12.16 2.31 -29.77
N GLU A 177 11.02 1.96 -30.36
CA GLU A 177 10.91 1.54 -31.75
C GLU A 177 11.14 2.72 -32.73
N GLU A 178 10.53 3.88 -32.48
CA GLU A 178 10.70 5.08 -33.31
C GLU A 178 12.14 5.63 -33.31
N ASN A 179 12.90 5.46 -32.22
CA ASN A 179 14.25 5.98 -32.08
C ASN A 179 15.36 5.06 -32.62
N ASN A 180 15.02 3.90 -33.23
CA ASN A 180 15.96 3.03 -33.94
C ASN A 180 15.83 3.24 -35.45
N PRO A 181 16.53 4.22 -36.07
CA PRO A 181 16.47 4.39 -37.51
C PRO A 181 17.03 3.15 -38.21
N ILE A 182 16.31 2.66 -39.22
CA ILE A 182 16.83 1.67 -40.17
C ILE A 182 18.12 2.26 -40.74
N ILE A 183 19.27 1.65 -40.40
CA ILE A 183 20.55 2.00 -41.01
C ILE A 183 20.44 1.55 -42.46
N VAL A 184 20.01 2.45 -43.34
CA VAL A 184 20.12 2.23 -44.78
C VAL A 184 21.62 2.25 -45.08
N PRO A 185 22.21 1.14 -45.56
CA PRO A 185 23.62 1.13 -45.90
C PRO A 185 23.87 2.24 -46.92
N SER A 186 24.84 3.09 -46.62
CA SER A 186 25.25 4.17 -47.51
C SER A 186 25.54 3.59 -48.90
N PRO A 187 25.14 4.28 -49.99
CA PRO A 187 25.53 3.85 -51.32
C PRO A 187 27.06 3.67 -51.37
N PRO A 188 27.56 2.64 -52.07
CA PRO A 188 29.00 2.42 -52.18
C PRO A 188 29.66 3.71 -52.68
N THR A 189 30.63 4.20 -51.92
CA THR A 189 31.39 5.40 -52.24
C THR A 189 32.01 5.20 -53.63
N PRO A 190 31.88 6.15 -54.58
CA PRO A 190 32.49 6.03 -55.89
C PRO A 190 33.97 5.73 -55.73
N SER A 191 34.45 4.65 -56.35
CA SER A 191 35.87 4.29 -56.34
C SER A 191 36.70 5.48 -56.81
N GLU A 192 37.74 5.85 -56.05
CA GLU A 192 38.66 6.93 -56.43
C GLU A 192 39.14 6.73 -57.88
N PRO A 193 39.09 7.78 -58.72
CA PRO A 193 39.58 7.67 -60.08
C PRO A 193 41.09 7.34 -60.07
N PRO A 194 41.56 6.49 -61.00
CA PRO A 194 42.95 6.07 -61.04
C PRO A 194 43.89 7.28 -61.16
N LYS A 195 44.87 7.37 -60.25
CA LYS A 195 45.90 8.41 -60.29
C LYS A 195 46.68 8.32 -61.61
N MET A 196 46.77 9.44 -62.33
CA MET A 196 47.57 9.52 -63.56
C MET A 196 49.07 9.30 -63.26
N PRO A 197 49.79 8.51 -64.07
CA PRO A 197 51.24 8.36 -63.94
C PRO A 197 51.95 9.68 -64.28
N THR A 198 52.73 10.21 -63.34
CA THR A 198 53.60 11.37 -63.54
C THR A 198 55.01 10.92 -63.91
N ASP A 199 55.19 10.38 -65.12
CA ASP A 199 56.53 10.09 -65.66
C ASP A 199 56.63 10.52 -67.12
N ARG A 200 56.95 11.80 -67.34
CA ARG A 200 57.70 12.25 -68.52
C ARG A 200 58.22 13.68 -68.32
N ILE A 201 59.41 13.80 -67.72
CA ILE A 201 60.23 15.02 -67.88
C ILE A 201 61.36 14.63 -68.85
N GLU A 202 61.17 14.96 -70.12
CA GLU A 202 62.22 14.85 -71.15
C GLU A 202 63.27 15.94 -70.92
N LYS A 203 64.53 15.51 -70.74
CA LYS A 203 65.72 16.34 -70.81
C LYS A 203 65.93 16.76 -72.28
N GLY A 204 65.76 18.04 -72.58
CA GLY A 204 66.19 18.64 -73.85
C GLY A 204 67.57 19.27 -73.70
N GLU A 205 68.55 18.72 -74.44
CA GLU A 205 69.92 19.21 -74.58
C GLU A 205 70.00 20.55 -75.34
N ASN A 206 70.99 21.36 -74.97
CA ASN A 206 71.28 22.68 -75.52
C ASN A 206 72.44 22.55 -76.55
N PRO A 207 72.29 22.92 -77.83
CA PRO A 207 73.39 22.86 -78.78
C PRO A 207 74.23 24.16 -78.74
N THR A 208 75.54 23.97 -78.58
CA THR A 208 76.56 25.01 -78.71
C THR A 208 76.84 25.28 -80.20
N LEU A 209 76.69 26.53 -80.62
CA LEU A 209 77.12 27.04 -81.93
C LEU A 209 78.60 27.41 -81.88
N GLN A 210 79.42 26.75 -82.70
CA GLN A 210 80.74 27.22 -83.11
C GLN A 210 80.73 27.47 -84.63
N THR A 211 81.02 28.69 -85.06
CA THR A 211 81.57 28.98 -86.38
C THR A 211 82.49 30.20 -86.31
N LYS A 212 83.76 29.93 -86.66
CA LYS A 212 84.83 30.75 -87.26
C LYS A 212 84.89 32.24 -86.99
#